data_AF-A0A497J8Q6-F1
#
_entry.id   AF-A0A497J8Q6-F1
#
_cell.length_a   1.000
_cell.length_b   1.000
_cell.length_c   1.000
_cell.angle_alpha   90.00
_cell.angle_beta   90.00
_cell.angle_gamma   90.00
#
_symmetry.space_group_name_H-M   'P 1'
#
loop_
_entity.id
_entity.type
_entity.pdbx_description
1 polymer ?
#
loop_
_entity_poly.entity_id
_entity_poly.type
_entity_poly.pdbx_seq_one_letter_code
_entity_poly.pdbx_strand_id
1 'polypeptide(L)' 'MKAPVCEVCLNSGILCVACKRKLESGEITNSDIKVSRIVNKIAKKFK' A
#
# COMPACT_ATOMS: atom_id res chain seq x y z
N MET A 1 -0.48 -6.07 -11.75
CA MET A 1 -1.13 -4.83 -11.26
C MET A 1 -0.10 -4.00 -10.52
N LYS A 2 -0.01 -2.68 -10.78
CA LYS A 2 0.78 -1.78 -9.92
C LYS A 2 -0.06 -1.43 -8.71
N ALA A 3 0.44 -1.72 -7.51
CA ALA A 3 -0.21 -1.27 -6.28
C ALA A 3 -0.07 0.26 -6.16
N PRO A 4 -1.11 0.97 -5.67
CA PRO A 4 -1.04 2.41 -5.42
C PRO A 4 -0.05 2.77 -4.29
N VAL A 5 0.36 1.78 -3.49
CA VAL A 5 1.30 1.89 -2.38
C VAL A 5 2.59 1.14 -2.68
N CYS A 6 3.73 1.68 -2.23
CA CYS A 6 5.05 1.11 -2.45
C CYS A 6 5.22 -0.27 -1.80
N GLU A 7 5.98 -1.19 -2.41
CA GLU A 7 6.18 -2.55 -1.88
C GLU A 7 6.82 -2.53 -0.48
N VAL A 8 7.78 -1.64 -0.26
CA VAL A 8 8.41 -1.44 1.06
C VAL A 8 7.37 -1.09 2.12
N CYS A 9 6.43 -0.20 1.79
CA CYS A 9 5.35 0.25 2.66
C CYS A 9 4.34 -0.87 2.96
N LEU A 10 4.11 -1.75 1.97
CA LEU A 10 3.26 -2.93 2.11
C LEU A 10 3.90 -4.03 2.96
N ASN A 11 5.23 -4.07 3.01
CA ASN A 11 5.99 -5.03 3.81
C ASN A 11 6.25 -4.54 5.24
N SER A 12 6.52 -3.25 5.43
CA SER A 12 6.85 -2.67 6.74
C SER A 12 5.62 -2.31 7.58
N GLY A 13 4.45 -2.12 6.96
CA GLY A 13 3.26 -1.64 7.64
C GLY A 13 3.25 -0.14 7.94
N ILE A 14 4.30 0.60 7.55
CA ILE A 14 4.45 2.05 7.74
C ILE A 14 4.51 2.74 6.37
N LEU A 15 3.79 3.86 6.22
CA LEU A 15 3.86 4.66 5.00
C LEU A 15 5.12 5.53 4.99
N CYS A 16 5.91 5.43 3.92
CA CYS A 16 7.02 6.36 3.66
C CYS A 16 6.49 7.77 3.33
N VAL A 17 7.38 8.76 3.33
CA VAL A 17 7.02 10.18 3.07
C VAL A 17 6.25 10.36 1.76
N ALA A 18 6.65 9.65 0.70
CA ALA A 18 5.96 9.73 -0.59
C ALA A 18 4.53 9.19 -0.54
N CYS A 19 4.30 8.03 0.10
CA CYS A 19 2.95 7.48 0.21
C CYS A 19 2.08 8.26 1.21
N LYS A 20 2.68 8.88 2.24
CA LYS A 20 1.97 9.82 3.12
C LYS A 20 1.48 11.05 2.35
N ARG A 21 2.34 11.67 1.54
CA ARG A 21 1.94 12.80 0.69
C ARG A 21 0.79 12.43 -0.24
N LYS A 22 0.81 11.25 -0.85
CA LYS A 22 -0.30 10.75 -1.68
C LYS A 22 -1.61 10.59 -0.90
N LEU A 23 -1.53 10.18 0.37
CA LEU A 23 -2.69 10.05 1.24
C LEU A 23 -3.23 11.44 1.63
N GLU A 24 -2.34 12.38 1.92
CA GLU A 24 -2.67 13.76 2.26
C GLU A 24 -3.21 14.56 1.07
N SER A 25 -2.70 14.31 -0.14
CA SER A 25 -3.18 14.93 -1.39
C SER A 25 -4.49 14.32 -1.89
N GLY A 26 -4.92 13.19 -1.32
CA GLY A 26 -6.10 12.45 -1.76
C GLY A 26 -5.87 11.58 -3.02
N GLU A 27 -4.64 11.48 -3.51
CA GLU A 27 -4.27 10.56 -4.61
C GLU A 27 -4.49 9.09 -4.24
N ILE A 28 -4.38 8.75 -2.96
CA ILE A 28 -4.73 7.44 -2.43
C ILE A 28 -5.55 7.61 -1.14
N THR A 29 -6.40 6.64 -0.85
CA THR A 29 -7.21 6.62 0.37
C THR A 29 -6.73 5.56 1.35
N ASN A 30 -7.24 5.63 2.58
CA ASN A 30 -7.06 4.57 3.57
C ASN A 30 -7.59 3.21 3.07
N SER A 31 -8.63 3.20 2.24
CA SER A 31 -9.17 1.98 1.63
C SER A 31 -8.18 1.39 0.62
N ASP A 32 -7.54 2.21 -0.21
CA ASP A 32 -6.51 1.77 -1.17
C ASP A 32 -5.33 1.11 -0.45
N ILE A 33 -4.93 1.69 0.68
CA ILE A 33 -3.85 1.13 1.52
C ILE A 33 -4.27 -0.22 2.11
N LYS A 34 -5.50 -0.32 2.65
CA LYS A 34 -6.02 -1.58 3.22
C LYS A 34 -6.11 -2.68 2.16
N VAL A 35 -6.71 -2.40 1.00
CA VAL A 35 -6.84 -3.37 -0.10
C VAL A 35 -5.47 -3.82 -0.58
N SER A 36 -4.54 -2.88 -0.80
CA SER A 36 -3.17 -3.20 -1.23
C SER A 36 -2.46 -4.14 -0.24
N ARG A 37 -2.65 -3.95 1.08
CA ARG A 37 -2.08 -4.83 2.11
C ARG A 37 -2.68 -6.24 2.07
N ILE A 38 -4.00 -6.35 1.92
CA ILE A 38 -4.69 -7.64 1.84
C ILE A 38 -4.20 -8.41 0.61
N VAL A 39 -4.19 -7.75 -0.55
CA VAL A 39 -3.71 -8.35 -1.81
C VAL A 39 -2.25 -8.78 -1.68
N ASN A 40 -1.37 -7.94 -1.12
CA ASN A 40 0.05 -8.31 -0.91
C ASN A 40 0.20 -9.54 0.00
N LYS A 41 -0.59 -9.61 1.09
CA LYS A 41 -0.56 -10.74 2.02
C LYS A 41 -1.04 -12.04 1.36
N ILE A 42 -2.09 -11.96 0.55
CA ILE A 42 -2.60 -13.10 -0.22
C ILE A 42 -1.55 -13.52 -1.26
N ALA A 43 -1.02 -12.58 -2.04
CA ALA A 43 0.00 -12.86 -3.06
C ALA A 43 1.24 -13.56 -2.48
N LYS A 44 1.67 -13.19 -1.27
CA LYS A 44 2.75 -13.87 -0.55
C LYS A 44 2.41 -15.28 -0.09
N LYS A 45 1.14 -15.58 0.18
CA LYS A 45 0.67 -16.92 0.60
C LYS A 45 0.62 -17.91 -0.58
N PHE A 46 0.54 -17.41 -1.80
CA PHE A 46 0.51 -18.20 -3.04
C PHE A 46 1.82 -18.12 -3.84
N LYS A 47 2.88 -17.59 -3.23
CA LYS A 47 4.26 -17.65 -3.74
C LYS A 47 4.99 -18.83 -3.10
#